data_AF-A0A329CVM8-F1
#
_entry.id   AF-A0A329CVM8-F1
#
_cell.length_a   1.000
_cell.length_b   1.000
_cell.length_c   1.000
_cell.angle_alpha   90.00
_cell.angle_beta   90.00
_cell.angle_gamma   90.00
#
_symmetry.space_group_name_H-M   'P 1'
#
loop_
_entity.id
_entity.type
_entity.pdbx_description
1 polymer ?
#
loop_
_entity_poly.entity_id
_entity_poly.type
_entity_poly.pdbx_seq_one_letter_code
_entity_poly.pdbx_strand_id
1 'polypeptide(L)'
;MAVKTFGEAIGDVTAFVTGVSVSAADATNSAQQAVAAKALREKIISTAISANDLFGVVAGGMQRLIGEFSLTSAEAEKLLGKAGIFSAGIGMALASIPITDAVLKGEPGKITTGQLDALSGAALLAGAVVLPEAAVLLTVVGSLMVAAAVFDSSEANTLSNAVAQVKRLIQPYYSQLPPASQITFRSTMSDAMEATLSGGMLIPKVNDSGWVISYGAEEPTNVAHNGSDTRYSFDSGVTYVIGHVTDDDPLSSSSDMNGKSVWTLPGENPGTPLTLDIHTGGTYTSRFIDPAGHAVTEIYIAGSSATYSVTAPADEFRFIYVAGNDNRIVVYGDRNQVSLAEGNRLTIDGADNIVHARANTTVEFGPKDGNVMSNEVTGGKLTVAGGGIEVTNALNEGCGGEQVTVGTVNRLRINADGSKTLTLRYDGNDRVYQRTYNAAGVQVELLIVSPNGSYADSLFDPVTGLAISLTTAGTDGSGMVFKYNTAQQLIEQDYIRISEPGWQFLKDPLTGETTAFNSISGGWLPAVHYDPSTDMVTWTARGVGSIRAESVGAV
;
A
#
# COMPACT_ATOMS: atom_id res chain seq x y z
N MET A 1 -47.17 -20.67 -22.75
CA MET A 1 -46.27 -20.64 -21.57
C MET A 1 -46.98 -19.78 -20.53
N ALA A 2 -47.13 -20.24 -19.28
CA ALA A 2 -47.79 -19.43 -18.25
C ALA A 2 -46.85 -18.26 -17.86
N VAL A 3 -47.41 -17.06 -17.72
CA VAL A 3 -46.67 -15.88 -17.24
C VAL A 3 -46.39 -16.11 -15.75
N LYS A 4 -45.12 -16.16 -15.37
CA LYS A 4 -44.71 -16.30 -13.96
C LYS A 4 -44.66 -14.94 -13.29
N THR A 5 -44.90 -14.90 -11.99
CA THR A 5 -44.59 -13.70 -11.19
C THR A 5 -43.06 -13.48 -11.18
N PHE A 6 -42.64 -12.26 -10.85
CA PHE A 6 -41.22 -11.90 -10.77
C PHE A 6 -40.44 -12.85 -9.82
N GLY A 7 -40.95 -13.06 -8.60
CA GLY A 7 -40.32 -13.97 -7.63
C GLY A 7 -40.29 -15.43 -8.09
N GLU A 8 -41.34 -15.94 -8.75
CA GLU A 8 -41.33 -17.29 -9.33
C GLU A 8 -40.27 -17.44 -10.43
N ALA A 9 -40.12 -16.42 -11.28
CA ALA A 9 -39.13 -16.41 -12.34
C ALA A 9 -37.69 -16.38 -11.77
N ILE A 10 -37.44 -15.60 -10.72
CA ILE A 10 -36.16 -15.61 -9.99
C ILE A 10 -35.89 -16.95 -9.31
N GLY A 11 -36.92 -17.55 -8.71
CA GLY A 11 -36.84 -18.86 -8.08
C GLY A 11 -36.36 -19.94 -9.05
N ASP A 12 -36.82 -19.92 -10.31
CA ASP A 12 -36.39 -20.87 -11.34
C ASP A 12 -34.95 -20.64 -11.83
N VAL A 13 -34.52 -19.39 -11.94
CA VAL A 13 -33.12 -19.05 -12.26
C VAL A 13 -32.21 -19.55 -11.14
N THR A 14 -32.56 -19.26 -9.88
CA THR A 14 -31.83 -19.68 -8.68
C THR A 14 -31.78 -21.21 -8.55
N ALA A 15 -32.89 -21.90 -8.84
CA ALA A 15 -32.95 -23.35 -8.87
C ALA A 15 -32.02 -23.93 -9.95
N PHE A 16 -32.00 -23.37 -11.16
CA PHE A 16 -31.13 -23.83 -12.23
C PHE A 16 -29.63 -23.69 -11.91
N VAL A 17 -29.21 -22.53 -11.40
CA VAL A 17 -27.79 -22.21 -11.12
C VAL A 17 -27.26 -22.96 -9.90
N THR A 18 -28.12 -23.29 -8.93
CA THR A 18 -27.77 -24.17 -7.79
C THR A 18 -27.82 -25.66 -8.15
N GLY A 19 -28.26 -26.02 -9.36
CA GLY A 19 -28.25 -27.39 -9.86
C GLY A 19 -29.51 -28.21 -9.55
N VAL A 20 -30.59 -27.57 -9.08
CA VAL A 20 -31.92 -28.17 -8.97
C VAL A 20 -32.54 -28.33 -10.38
N SER A 21 -33.42 -29.32 -10.55
CA SER A 21 -33.94 -29.80 -11.84
C SER A 21 -34.87 -28.82 -12.57
N VAL A 22 -34.29 -27.74 -13.09
CA VAL A 22 -34.86 -26.81 -14.08
C VAL A 22 -34.03 -26.92 -15.36
N SER A 23 -34.66 -26.84 -16.54
CA SER A 23 -33.92 -26.87 -17.81
C SER A 23 -33.25 -25.52 -18.08
N ALA A 24 -32.14 -25.51 -18.83
CA ALA A 24 -31.48 -24.25 -19.21
C ALA A 24 -32.41 -23.32 -20.01
N ALA A 25 -33.29 -23.90 -20.84
CA ALA A 25 -34.28 -23.15 -21.61
C ALA A 25 -35.33 -22.49 -20.71
N ASP A 26 -35.83 -23.21 -19.69
CA ASP A 26 -36.80 -22.65 -18.75
C ASP A 26 -36.19 -21.57 -17.86
N ALA A 27 -34.96 -21.75 -17.41
CA ALA A 27 -34.21 -20.75 -16.67
C ALA A 27 -33.95 -19.50 -17.53
N THR A 28 -33.59 -19.67 -18.79
CA THR A 28 -33.41 -18.56 -19.75
C THR A 28 -34.71 -17.78 -19.97
N ASN A 29 -35.83 -18.49 -20.20
CA ASN A 29 -37.14 -17.86 -20.36
C ASN A 29 -37.59 -17.13 -19.09
N SER A 30 -37.26 -17.68 -17.91
CA SER A 30 -37.61 -17.07 -16.62
C SER A 30 -36.73 -15.84 -16.33
N ALA A 31 -35.43 -15.89 -16.62
CA ALA A 31 -34.54 -14.73 -16.57
C ALA A 31 -35.03 -13.60 -17.47
N GLN A 32 -35.44 -13.91 -18.70
CA GLN A 32 -35.98 -12.92 -19.64
C GLN A 32 -37.27 -12.29 -19.11
N GLN A 33 -38.18 -13.08 -18.54
CA GLN A 33 -39.41 -12.58 -17.91
C GLN A 33 -39.11 -11.68 -16.71
N ALA A 34 -38.15 -12.07 -15.87
CA ALA A 34 -37.76 -11.28 -14.70
C ALA A 34 -37.17 -9.92 -15.10
N VAL A 35 -36.23 -9.91 -16.05
CA VAL A 35 -35.62 -8.68 -16.58
C VAL A 35 -36.70 -7.81 -17.24
N ALA A 36 -37.54 -8.37 -18.09
CA ALA A 36 -38.61 -7.61 -18.76
C ALA A 36 -39.64 -7.00 -17.80
N ALA A 37 -39.85 -7.61 -16.63
CA ALA A 37 -40.82 -7.13 -15.65
C ALA A 37 -40.34 -5.95 -14.79
N LYS A 38 -39.03 -5.86 -14.52
CA LYS A 38 -38.49 -4.95 -13.47
C LYS A 38 -37.19 -4.24 -13.82
N ALA A 39 -36.39 -4.78 -14.74
CA ALA A 39 -35.06 -4.27 -15.00
C ALA A 39 -35.06 -3.11 -15.99
N LEU A 40 -34.48 -1.98 -15.59
CA LEU A 40 -34.24 -0.81 -16.45
C LEU A 40 -32.73 -0.62 -16.63
N ARG A 41 -32.30 -0.31 -17.86
CA ARG A 41 -30.88 -0.15 -18.21
C ARG A 41 -30.15 0.85 -17.29
N GLU A 42 -30.76 1.99 -17.01
CA GLU A 42 -30.18 3.03 -16.14
C GLU A 42 -29.98 2.53 -14.70
N LYS A 43 -30.97 1.82 -14.13
CA LYS A 43 -30.87 1.23 -12.79
C LYS A 43 -29.76 0.16 -12.71
N ILE A 44 -29.60 -0.62 -13.77
CA ILE A 44 -28.55 -1.65 -13.87
C ILE A 44 -27.17 -1.04 -13.98
N ILE A 45 -27.01 0.03 -14.77
CA ILE A 45 -25.76 0.78 -14.83
C ILE A 45 -25.39 1.31 -13.44
N SER A 46 -26.34 1.89 -12.70
CA SER A 46 -26.07 2.37 -11.34
C SER A 46 -25.71 1.24 -10.37
N THR A 47 -26.34 0.08 -10.51
CA THR A 47 -26.05 -1.12 -9.71
C THR A 47 -24.66 -1.68 -10.03
N ALA A 48 -24.26 -1.66 -11.30
CA ALA A 48 -22.93 -2.11 -11.72
C ALA A 48 -21.83 -1.17 -11.20
N ILE A 49 -22.06 0.15 -11.26
CA ILE A 49 -21.13 1.16 -10.72
C ILE A 49 -20.97 0.98 -9.20
N SER A 50 -22.07 0.90 -8.45
CA SER A 50 -22.02 0.74 -6.99
C SER A 50 -21.37 -0.57 -6.56
N ALA A 51 -21.67 -1.68 -7.24
CA ALA A 51 -21.03 -2.95 -6.99
C ALA A 51 -19.52 -2.88 -7.25
N ASN A 52 -19.10 -2.26 -8.36
CA ASN A 52 -17.68 -2.08 -8.69
C ASN A 52 -16.91 -1.26 -7.66
N ASP A 53 -17.50 -0.15 -7.20
CA ASP A 53 -16.92 0.69 -6.15
C ASP A 53 -16.67 -0.12 -4.88
N LEU A 54 -17.69 -0.83 -4.40
CA LEU A 54 -17.59 -1.63 -3.18
C LEU A 54 -16.65 -2.81 -3.33
N PHE A 55 -16.65 -3.51 -4.47
CA PHE A 55 -15.68 -4.58 -4.73
C PHE A 55 -14.24 -4.04 -4.64
N GLY A 56 -13.96 -2.87 -5.24
CA GLY A 56 -12.67 -2.19 -5.17
C GLY A 56 -12.17 -1.92 -3.75
N VAL A 57 -13.07 -1.48 -2.86
CA VAL A 57 -12.77 -1.22 -1.45
C VAL A 57 -12.41 -2.50 -0.69
N VAL A 58 -13.08 -3.63 -0.97
CA VAL A 58 -12.74 -4.91 -0.31
C VAL A 58 -11.32 -5.38 -0.68
N ALA A 59 -10.84 -5.04 -1.89
CA ALA A 59 -9.48 -5.35 -2.31
C ALA A 59 -8.41 -4.36 -1.81
N GLY A 60 -8.80 -3.11 -1.57
CA GLY A 60 -7.86 -2.10 -1.11
C GLY A 60 -7.54 -2.19 0.38
N GLY A 61 -8.18 -3.08 1.13
CA GLY A 61 -7.60 -3.51 2.39
C GLY A 61 -7.99 -2.68 3.60
N MET A 62 -9.31 -2.58 3.81
CA MET A 62 -9.96 -2.02 5.02
C MET A 62 -9.45 -2.65 6.33
N GLN A 63 -8.57 -3.65 6.23
CA GLN A 63 -8.11 -4.48 7.31
C GLN A 63 -6.62 -4.90 7.16
N ARG A 64 -5.92 -4.56 6.06
CA ARG A 64 -4.48 -4.88 5.88
C ARG A 64 -3.60 -4.19 6.92
N LEU A 65 -4.05 -3.01 7.36
CA LEU A 65 -3.42 -2.12 8.33
C LEU A 65 -3.25 -2.71 9.73
N ILE A 66 -4.02 -3.72 10.10
CA ILE A 66 -3.97 -4.27 11.47
C ILE A 66 -3.04 -5.49 11.51
N GLY A 67 -2.92 -6.22 10.39
CA GLY A 67 -1.94 -7.30 10.25
C GLY A 67 -0.48 -6.84 10.18
N GLU A 68 -0.21 -5.70 9.51
CA GLU A 68 1.15 -5.18 9.36
C GLU A 68 1.64 -4.38 10.59
N PHE A 69 0.73 -3.87 11.43
CA PHE A 69 1.06 -3.00 12.58
C PHE A 69 0.75 -3.62 13.96
N SER A 70 0.13 -4.81 14.02
CA SER A 70 -0.14 -5.53 15.26
C SER A 70 1.08 -6.33 15.74
N LEU A 71 1.92 -5.73 16.58
CA LEU A 71 2.89 -6.48 17.38
C LEU A 71 2.66 -6.40 18.90
N THR A 72 1.62 -5.73 19.40
CA THR A 72 1.51 -5.51 20.87
C THR A 72 0.11 -5.41 21.51
N SER A 73 -1.03 -5.66 20.86
CA SER A 73 -2.33 -5.65 21.58
C SER A 73 -3.18 -6.91 21.42
N ALA A 74 -3.79 -7.35 22.54
CA ALA A 74 -4.73 -8.47 22.58
C ALA A 74 -6.04 -8.16 21.82
N GLU A 75 -6.36 -6.88 21.64
CA GLU A 75 -7.46 -6.39 20.80
C GLU A 75 -7.19 -6.65 19.31
N ALA A 76 -5.93 -6.60 18.87
CA ALA A 76 -5.56 -6.92 17.50
C ALA A 76 -5.65 -8.43 17.19
N GLU A 77 -5.39 -9.32 18.17
CA GLU A 77 -5.65 -10.77 18.04
C GLU A 77 -7.16 -11.10 17.93
N LYS A 78 -8.02 -10.38 18.67
CA LYS A 78 -9.48 -10.49 18.52
C LYS A 78 -9.97 -9.98 17.16
N LEU A 79 -9.29 -8.99 16.58
CA LEU A 79 -9.56 -8.50 15.23
C LEU A 79 -9.06 -9.48 14.14
N LEU A 80 -7.90 -10.11 14.36
CA LEU A 80 -7.31 -11.13 13.49
C LEU A 80 -8.14 -12.41 13.41
N GLY A 81 -9.00 -12.70 14.40
CA GLY A 81 -9.98 -13.79 14.33
C GLY A 81 -10.97 -13.68 13.16
N LYS A 82 -11.05 -12.51 12.48
CA LYS A 82 -11.84 -12.25 11.26
C LYS A 82 -11.02 -12.29 9.96
N ALA A 83 -9.71 -12.59 10.02
CA ALA A 83 -8.73 -12.57 8.91
C ALA A 83 -9.11 -13.40 7.67
N GLY A 84 -10.01 -14.38 7.77
CA GLY A 84 -10.45 -15.21 6.63
C GLY A 84 -11.22 -14.44 5.55
N ILE A 85 -11.77 -13.26 5.87
CA ILE A 85 -12.51 -12.40 4.92
C ILE A 85 -11.56 -11.64 3.97
N PHE A 86 -10.26 -11.54 4.31
CA PHE A 86 -9.34 -10.56 3.74
C PHE A 86 -8.75 -10.98 2.38
N SER A 87 -8.41 -12.26 2.20
CA SER A 87 -7.87 -12.78 0.92
C SER A 87 -8.93 -12.87 -0.16
N ALA A 88 -10.20 -13.01 0.25
CA ALA A 88 -11.34 -13.02 -0.64
C ALA A 88 -11.55 -11.63 -1.29
N GLY A 89 -11.46 -10.55 -0.53
CA GLY A 89 -11.66 -9.19 -1.03
C GLY A 89 -10.76 -8.81 -2.22
N ILE A 90 -9.47 -9.10 -2.10
CA ILE A 90 -8.45 -8.78 -3.12
C ILE A 90 -8.69 -9.55 -4.43
N GLY A 91 -9.01 -10.84 -4.33
CA GLY A 91 -9.37 -11.65 -5.49
C GLY A 91 -10.66 -11.19 -6.17
N MET A 92 -11.63 -10.68 -5.39
CA MET A 92 -12.92 -10.23 -5.90
C MET A 92 -12.83 -8.95 -6.72
N ALA A 93 -12.11 -7.91 -6.29
CA ALA A 93 -12.06 -6.65 -7.06
C ALA A 93 -11.33 -6.78 -8.39
N LEU A 94 -10.20 -7.49 -8.40
CA LEU A 94 -9.43 -7.72 -9.62
C LEU A 94 -10.25 -8.54 -10.63
N ALA A 95 -11.09 -9.45 -10.13
CA ALA A 95 -12.00 -10.22 -10.96
C ALA A 95 -13.24 -9.41 -11.41
N SER A 96 -13.75 -8.49 -10.57
CA SER A 96 -15.00 -7.77 -10.84
C SER A 96 -14.86 -6.61 -11.82
N ILE A 97 -13.73 -5.89 -11.85
CA ILE A 97 -13.52 -4.74 -12.76
C ILE A 97 -13.81 -5.08 -14.23
N PRO A 98 -13.20 -6.12 -14.84
CA PRO A 98 -13.47 -6.44 -16.24
C PRO A 98 -14.89 -7.01 -16.44
N ILE A 99 -15.49 -7.61 -15.41
CA ILE A 99 -16.88 -8.09 -15.45
C ILE A 99 -17.85 -6.90 -15.49
N THR A 100 -17.66 -5.91 -14.62
CA THR A 100 -18.42 -4.66 -14.61
C THR A 100 -18.27 -3.92 -15.95
N ASP A 101 -17.04 -3.78 -16.46
CA ASP A 101 -16.80 -3.11 -17.75
C ASP A 101 -17.53 -3.81 -18.91
N ALA A 102 -17.48 -5.15 -18.95
CA ALA A 102 -18.24 -5.94 -19.91
C ALA A 102 -19.76 -5.74 -19.75
N VAL A 103 -20.28 -5.68 -18.52
CA VAL A 103 -21.71 -5.42 -18.24
C VAL A 103 -22.12 -4.02 -18.68
N LEU A 104 -21.34 -2.99 -18.36
CA LEU A 104 -21.62 -1.60 -18.72
C LEU A 104 -21.61 -1.38 -20.23
N LYS A 105 -20.72 -2.07 -20.94
CA LYS A 105 -20.65 -2.04 -22.41
C LYS A 105 -21.70 -2.93 -23.07
N GLY A 106 -22.42 -3.74 -22.30
CA GLY A 106 -23.37 -4.72 -22.82
C GLY A 106 -22.68 -5.81 -23.63
N GLU A 107 -21.53 -6.30 -23.19
CA GLU A 107 -20.70 -7.29 -23.88
C GLU A 107 -20.36 -8.49 -22.96
N PRO A 108 -21.35 -9.21 -22.38
CA PRO A 108 -21.10 -10.26 -21.39
C PRO A 108 -20.23 -11.42 -21.91
N GLY A 109 -20.14 -11.63 -23.23
CA GLY A 109 -19.25 -12.63 -23.83
C GLY A 109 -17.76 -12.32 -23.73
N LYS A 110 -17.37 -11.11 -23.30
CA LYS A 110 -15.97 -10.74 -23.02
C LYS A 110 -15.49 -11.17 -21.62
N ILE A 111 -16.39 -11.69 -20.79
CA ILE A 111 -16.03 -12.23 -19.49
C ILE A 111 -15.32 -13.57 -19.67
N THR A 112 -14.04 -13.62 -19.29
CA THR A 112 -13.20 -14.81 -19.47
C THR A 112 -13.38 -15.81 -18.34
N THR A 113 -13.16 -17.10 -18.61
CA THR A 113 -13.20 -18.15 -17.57
C THR A 113 -12.22 -17.88 -16.44
N GLY A 114 -11.03 -17.34 -16.72
CA GLY A 114 -10.05 -16.98 -15.69
C GLY A 114 -10.53 -15.88 -14.74
N GLN A 115 -11.30 -14.89 -15.22
CA GLN A 115 -11.92 -13.87 -14.35
C GLN A 115 -13.02 -14.48 -13.47
N LEU A 116 -13.79 -15.42 -14.02
CA LEU A 116 -14.82 -16.14 -13.28
C LEU A 116 -14.25 -17.10 -12.23
N ASP A 117 -13.15 -17.79 -12.55
CA ASP A 117 -12.42 -18.67 -11.63
C ASP A 117 -11.80 -17.86 -10.49
N ALA A 118 -11.27 -16.65 -10.78
CA ALA A 118 -10.78 -15.73 -9.77
C ALA A 118 -11.91 -15.26 -8.83
N LEU A 119 -13.07 -14.86 -9.38
CA LEU A 119 -14.22 -14.43 -8.58
C LEU A 119 -14.77 -15.55 -7.69
N SER A 120 -14.91 -16.77 -8.25
CA SER A 120 -15.41 -17.93 -7.51
C SER A 120 -14.42 -18.42 -6.46
N GLY A 121 -13.11 -18.42 -6.75
CA GLY A 121 -12.07 -18.70 -5.77
C GLY A 121 -12.05 -17.68 -4.64
N ALA A 122 -12.28 -16.41 -4.97
CA ALA A 122 -12.39 -15.35 -3.98
C ALA A 122 -13.67 -15.49 -3.12
N ALA A 123 -14.80 -15.83 -3.72
CA ALA A 123 -16.04 -16.14 -2.99
C ALA A 123 -15.92 -17.41 -2.11
N LEU A 124 -15.15 -18.42 -2.53
CA LEU A 124 -14.85 -19.60 -1.71
C LEU A 124 -14.06 -19.23 -0.45
N LEU A 125 -13.08 -18.33 -0.58
CA LEU A 125 -12.33 -17.80 0.56
C LEU A 125 -13.24 -17.00 1.51
N ALA A 126 -14.21 -16.24 1.01
CA ALA A 126 -15.20 -15.55 1.85
C ALA A 126 -16.18 -16.54 2.53
N GLY A 127 -16.65 -17.53 1.78
CA GLY A 127 -17.64 -18.52 2.20
C GLY A 127 -17.16 -19.52 3.24
N ALA A 128 -15.84 -19.70 3.38
CA ALA A 128 -15.25 -20.54 4.43
C ALA A 128 -15.49 -20.00 5.85
N VAL A 129 -15.90 -18.72 5.99
CA VAL A 129 -16.13 -18.06 7.27
C VAL A 129 -17.53 -17.45 7.39
N VAL A 130 -18.16 -17.00 6.28
CA VAL A 130 -19.51 -16.38 6.33
C VAL A 130 -20.29 -16.65 5.01
N LEU A 131 -21.29 -17.54 5.09
CA LEU A 131 -22.01 -18.09 3.92
C LEU A 131 -22.96 -17.10 3.19
N PRO A 132 -23.68 -16.20 3.88
CA PRO A 132 -24.57 -15.24 3.21
C PRO A 132 -23.87 -14.28 2.24
N GLU A 133 -22.64 -13.89 2.55
CA GLU A 133 -21.88 -12.85 1.85
C GLU A 133 -21.46 -13.35 0.46
N ALA A 134 -20.90 -14.56 0.39
CA ALA A 134 -20.58 -15.20 -0.88
C ALA A 134 -21.82 -15.35 -1.77
N ALA A 135 -22.99 -15.65 -1.17
CA ALA A 135 -24.25 -15.75 -1.89
C ALA A 135 -24.66 -14.39 -2.49
N VAL A 136 -24.65 -13.31 -1.71
CA VAL A 136 -25.01 -11.97 -2.17
C VAL A 136 -24.09 -11.52 -3.30
N LEU A 137 -22.77 -11.65 -3.14
CA LEU A 137 -21.79 -11.13 -4.11
C LEU A 137 -21.86 -11.87 -5.45
N LEU A 138 -21.88 -13.21 -5.44
CA LEU A 138 -22.03 -14.01 -6.65
C LEU A 138 -23.38 -13.75 -7.35
N THR A 139 -24.42 -13.47 -6.56
CA THR A 139 -25.75 -13.15 -7.07
C THR A 139 -25.80 -11.80 -7.75
N VAL A 140 -25.19 -10.76 -7.17
CA VAL A 140 -25.13 -9.43 -7.78
C VAL A 140 -24.45 -9.53 -9.15
N VAL A 141 -23.29 -10.19 -9.22
CA VAL A 141 -22.57 -10.39 -10.48
C VAL A 141 -23.41 -11.20 -11.48
N GLY A 142 -24.02 -12.30 -11.04
CA GLY A 142 -24.83 -13.13 -11.92
C GLY A 142 -26.07 -12.40 -12.47
N SER A 143 -26.71 -11.58 -11.64
CA SER A 143 -27.86 -10.75 -12.03
C SER A 143 -27.46 -9.68 -13.04
N LEU A 144 -26.32 -9.03 -12.84
CA LEU A 144 -25.77 -8.05 -13.78
C LEU A 144 -25.43 -8.68 -15.14
N MET A 145 -24.83 -9.88 -15.15
CA MET A 145 -24.54 -10.61 -16.39
C MET A 145 -25.82 -10.99 -17.15
N VAL A 146 -26.83 -11.49 -16.44
CA VAL A 146 -28.14 -11.84 -17.01
C VAL A 146 -28.81 -10.62 -17.63
N ALA A 147 -28.83 -9.50 -16.90
CA ALA A 147 -29.43 -8.27 -17.36
C ALA A 147 -28.68 -7.68 -18.58
N ALA A 148 -27.35 -7.66 -18.54
CA ALA A 148 -26.53 -7.20 -19.66
C ALA A 148 -26.78 -8.03 -20.93
N ALA A 149 -26.89 -9.36 -20.81
CA ALA A 149 -27.14 -10.25 -21.94
C ALA A 149 -28.52 -10.05 -22.59
N VAL A 150 -29.52 -9.55 -21.84
CA VAL A 150 -30.82 -9.17 -22.41
C VAL A 150 -30.73 -7.84 -23.16
N PHE A 151 -29.87 -6.93 -22.72
CA PHE A 151 -29.69 -5.61 -23.33
C PHE A 151 -28.61 -5.56 -24.41
N ASP A 152 -27.85 -6.63 -24.60
CA ASP A 152 -26.91 -6.80 -25.69
C ASP A 152 -27.67 -7.10 -26.99
N SER A 153 -27.32 -6.38 -28.06
CA SER A 153 -27.88 -6.57 -29.40
C SER A 153 -27.05 -7.51 -30.27
N SER A 154 -25.94 -8.03 -29.76
CA SER A 154 -25.03 -8.96 -30.44
C SER A 154 -25.56 -10.39 -30.46
N GLU A 155 -25.64 -10.98 -31.65
CA GLU A 155 -26.04 -12.39 -31.84
C GLU A 155 -25.04 -13.39 -31.22
N ALA A 156 -23.80 -12.97 -30.92
CA ALA A 156 -22.77 -13.82 -30.32
C ALA A 156 -22.93 -14.00 -28.79
N ASN A 157 -23.72 -13.15 -28.14
CA ASN A 157 -23.81 -13.03 -26.68
C ASN A 157 -25.23 -13.36 -26.22
N THR A 158 -25.54 -14.65 -26.12
CA THR A 158 -26.90 -15.08 -25.77
C THR A 158 -27.13 -15.08 -24.25
N LEU A 159 -28.36 -14.78 -23.83
CA LEU A 159 -28.81 -14.94 -22.45
C LEU A 159 -28.57 -16.36 -21.91
N SER A 160 -28.70 -17.38 -22.77
CA SER A 160 -28.40 -18.78 -22.45
C SER A 160 -26.94 -18.98 -22.00
N ASN A 161 -25.99 -18.32 -22.70
CA ASN A 161 -24.58 -18.37 -22.32
C ASN A 161 -24.34 -17.71 -20.96
N ALA A 162 -24.97 -16.55 -20.70
CA ALA A 162 -24.85 -15.86 -19.42
C ALA A 162 -25.38 -16.74 -18.26
N VAL A 163 -26.59 -17.28 -18.37
CA VAL A 163 -27.20 -18.16 -17.36
C VAL A 163 -26.36 -19.43 -17.14
N ALA A 164 -25.78 -20.00 -18.20
CA ALA A 164 -24.86 -21.14 -18.07
C ALA A 164 -23.53 -20.77 -17.37
N GLN A 165 -22.99 -19.58 -17.61
CA GLN A 165 -21.80 -19.09 -16.90
C GLN A 165 -22.08 -18.84 -15.42
N VAL A 166 -23.22 -18.25 -15.07
CA VAL A 166 -23.64 -18.06 -13.67
C VAL A 166 -23.74 -19.41 -12.94
N LYS A 167 -24.30 -20.43 -13.59
CA LYS A 167 -24.30 -21.79 -13.04
C LYS A 167 -22.89 -22.33 -12.81
N ARG A 168 -21.97 -22.15 -13.77
CA ARG A 168 -20.57 -22.60 -13.63
C ARG A 168 -19.86 -21.93 -12.47
N LEU A 169 -20.18 -20.68 -12.16
CA LEU A 169 -19.65 -19.95 -11.01
C LEU A 169 -20.17 -20.49 -9.67
N ILE A 170 -21.48 -20.69 -9.57
CA ILE A 170 -22.16 -20.92 -8.30
C ILE A 170 -22.16 -22.40 -7.92
N GLN A 171 -22.34 -23.29 -8.88
CA GLN A 171 -22.55 -24.72 -8.62
C GLN A 171 -21.36 -25.40 -7.93
N PRO A 172 -20.08 -25.16 -8.30
CA PRO A 172 -18.94 -25.77 -7.61
C PRO A 172 -18.89 -25.40 -6.13
N TYR A 173 -19.15 -24.13 -5.80
CA TYR A 173 -19.22 -23.65 -4.42
C TYR A 173 -20.42 -24.23 -3.67
N TYR A 174 -21.62 -24.12 -4.25
CA TYR A 174 -22.87 -24.60 -3.65
C TYR A 174 -22.80 -26.09 -3.29
N SER A 175 -22.21 -26.91 -4.16
CA SER A 175 -22.09 -28.36 -3.95
C SER A 175 -21.18 -28.76 -2.79
N GLN A 176 -20.28 -27.86 -2.36
CA GLN A 176 -19.37 -28.08 -1.23
C GLN A 176 -20.01 -27.67 0.11
N LEU A 177 -21.16 -27.00 0.08
CA LEU A 177 -21.84 -26.54 1.29
C LEU A 177 -22.59 -27.69 1.99
N PRO A 178 -22.62 -27.72 3.34
CA PRO A 178 -23.50 -28.59 4.09
C PRO A 178 -24.99 -28.37 3.71
N PRO A 179 -25.87 -29.38 3.83
CA PRO A 179 -27.28 -29.25 3.43
C PRO A 179 -28.03 -28.09 4.10
N ALA A 180 -27.76 -27.80 5.39
CA ALA A 180 -28.36 -26.66 6.08
C ALA A 180 -27.91 -25.32 5.46
N SER A 181 -26.63 -25.20 5.14
CA SER A 181 -26.03 -24.04 4.48
C SER A 181 -26.52 -23.85 3.04
N GLN A 182 -26.81 -24.93 2.32
CA GLN A 182 -27.40 -24.89 0.98
C GLN A 182 -28.81 -24.25 0.97
N ILE A 183 -29.59 -24.46 2.03
CA ILE A 183 -30.92 -23.85 2.17
C ILE A 183 -30.78 -22.34 2.37
N THR A 184 -29.94 -21.92 3.32
CA THR A 184 -29.67 -20.49 3.59
C THR A 184 -29.10 -19.81 2.35
N PHE A 185 -28.11 -20.42 1.70
CA PHE A 185 -27.51 -19.90 0.48
C PHE A 185 -28.55 -19.64 -0.62
N ARG A 186 -29.44 -20.62 -0.85
CA ARG A 186 -30.48 -20.50 -1.88
C ARG A 186 -31.49 -19.40 -1.57
N SER A 187 -31.90 -19.26 -0.29
CA SER A 187 -32.80 -18.18 0.12
C SER A 187 -32.14 -16.82 -0.09
N THR A 188 -30.93 -16.62 0.45
CA THR A 188 -30.17 -15.37 0.32
C THR A 188 -29.89 -15.01 -1.13
N MET A 189 -29.58 -16.00 -1.96
CA MET A 189 -29.39 -15.81 -3.40
C MET A 189 -30.69 -15.37 -4.09
N SER A 190 -31.82 -15.99 -3.78
CA SER A 190 -33.11 -15.60 -4.36
C SER A 190 -33.45 -14.15 -4.00
N ASP A 191 -33.32 -13.79 -2.73
CA ASP A 191 -33.63 -12.45 -2.22
C ASP A 191 -32.71 -11.38 -2.83
N ALA A 192 -31.40 -11.67 -2.90
CA ALA A 192 -30.43 -10.76 -3.52
C ALA A 192 -30.67 -10.59 -5.02
N MET A 193 -31.05 -11.66 -5.73
CA MET A 193 -31.33 -11.61 -7.17
C MET A 193 -32.59 -10.80 -7.45
N GLU A 194 -33.62 -10.97 -6.62
CA GLU A 194 -34.86 -10.20 -6.68
C GLU A 194 -34.58 -8.70 -6.48
N ALA A 195 -33.79 -8.35 -5.47
CA ALA A 195 -33.38 -6.97 -5.20
C ALA A 195 -32.57 -6.38 -6.36
N THR A 196 -31.50 -7.06 -6.79
CA THR A 196 -30.60 -6.56 -7.84
C THR A 196 -31.30 -6.36 -9.19
N LEU A 197 -32.13 -7.32 -9.63
CA LEU A 197 -32.86 -7.20 -10.90
C LEU A 197 -33.99 -6.16 -10.86
N SER A 198 -34.44 -5.75 -9.67
CA SER A 198 -35.34 -4.61 -9.47
C SER A 198 -34.62 -3.26 -9.48
N GLY A 199 -33.28 -3.27 -9.58
CA GLY A 199 -32.43 -2.08 -9.53
C GLY A 199 -31.88 -1.78 -8.13
N GLY A 200 -31.88 -2.78 -7.26
CA GLY A 200 -31.23 -2.73 -5.96
C GLY A 200 -29.72 -2.80 -6.06
N MET A 201 -29.07 -2.09 -5.15
CA MET A 201 -27.62 -1.93 -5.09
C MET A 201 -27.03 -2.82 -4.01
N LEU A 202 -25.79 -3.26 -4.23
CA LEU A 202 -24.99 -3.85 -3.17
C LEU A 202 -24.73 -2.76 -2.12
N ILE A 203 -25.03 -3.06 -0.86
CA ILE A 203 -24.82 -2.14 0.27
C ILE A 203 -23.91 -2.79 1.31
N PRO A 204 -22.96 -2.05 1.91
CA PRO A 204 -22.20 -2.55 3.05
C PRO A 204 -23.03 -2.49 4.31
N LYS A 205 -22.79 -3.44 5.22
CA LYS A 205 -23.33 -3.41 6.59
C LYS A 205 -22.20 -3.30 7.58
N VAL A 206 -22.32 -2.37 8.51
CA VAL A 206 -21.30 -2.10 9.53
C VAL A 206 -21.73 -2.58 10.90
N ASN A 207 -20.75 -2.86 11.77
CA ASN A 207 -21.01 -3.03 13.19
C ASN A 207 -20.88 -1.69 13.94
N ASP A 208 -21.02 -1.74 15.26
CA ASP A 208 -21.02 -0.59 16.18
C ASP A 208 -19.73 0.24 16.12
N SER A 209 -18.63 -0.37 15.66
CA SER A 209 -17.33 0.31 15.50
C SER A 209 -17.06 0.75 14.06
N GLY A 210 -18.09 0.75 13.20
CA GLY A 210 -17.99 1.19 11.82
C GLY A 210 -17.28 0.21 10.88
N TRP A 211 -16.99 -1.03 11.30
CA TRP A 211 -16.37 -2.02 10.43
C TRP A 211 -17.40 -2.67 9.51
N VAL A 212 -17.09 -2.77 8.21
CA VAL A 212 -17.90 -3.56 7.28
C VAL A 212 -17.79 -5.05 7.65
N ILE A 213 -18.92 -5.64 8.04
CA ILE A 213 -19.00 -7.04 8.52
C ILE A 213 -19.79 -7.94 7.57
N SER A 214 -20.63 -7.38 6.70
CA SER A 214 -21.40 -8.13 5.71
C SER A 214 -21.91 -7.21 4.60
N TYR A 215 -22.59 -7.81 3.62
CA TYR A 215 -23.22 -7.08 2.52
C TYR A 215 -24.70 -7.46 2.37
N GLY A 216 -25.50 -6.53 1.86
CA GLY A 216 -26.89 -6.76 1.45
C GLY A 216 -27.15 -6.24 0.05
N ALA A 217 -28.32 -6.54 -0.49
CA ALA A 217 -28.82 -5.90 -1.71
C ALA A 217 -30.15 -5.21 -1.38
N GLU A 218 -30.25 -3.90 -1.62
CA GLU A 218 -31.44 -3.10 -1.29
C GLU A 218 -31.83 -2.21 -2.49
N GLU A 219 -33.13 -2.09 -2.76
CA GLU A 219 -33.64 -1.09 -3.70
C GLU A 219 -33.60 0.30 -3.06
N PRO A 220 -33.13 1.35 -3.77
CA PRO A 220 -33.19 2.70 -3.25
C PRO A 220 -34.64 3.12 -2.98
N THR A 221 -34.92 3.61 -1.78
CA THR A 221 -36.22 4.19 -1.41
C THR A 221 -36.38 5.61 -1.91
N ASN A 222 -35.27 6.30 -2.19
CA ASN A 222 -35.26 7.61 -2.82
C ASN A 222 -34.05 7.78 -3.74
N VAL A 223 -34.26 8.46 -4.88
CA VAL A 223 -33.21 8.85 -5.83
C VAL A 223 -33.35 10.35 -6.12
N ALA A 224 -32.36 11.13 -5.75
CA ALA A 224 -32.33 12.58 -5.95
C ALA A 224 -31.18 12.98 -6.89
N HIS A 225 -31.49 13.81 -7.89
CA HIS A 225 -30.50 14.34 -8.83
C HIS A 225 -30.22 15.82 -8.53
N ASN A 226 -28.97 16.15 -8.21
CA ASN A 226 -28.52 17.49 -7.85
C ASN A 226 -27.36 17.92 -8.75
N GLY A 227 -27.65 18.56 -9.88
CA GLY A 227 -26.62 18.98 -10.84
C GLY A 227 -25.88 17.78 -11.44
N SER A 228 -24.59 17.66 -11.17
CA SER A 228 -23.74 16.54 -11.62
C SER A 228 -23.85 15.28 -10.77
N ASP A 229 -24.52 15.35 -9.62
CA ASP A 229 -24.46 14.29 -8.61
C ASP A 229 -25.81 13.60 -8.44
N THR A 230 -25.79 12.29 -8.21
CA THR A 230 -26.99 11.50 -7.89
C THR A 230 -26.86 10.86 -6.52
N ARG A 231 -27.86 11.09 -5.67
CA ARG A 231 -27.94 10.54 -4.31
C ARG A 231 -29.02 9.47 -4.24
N TYR A 232 -28.64 8.31 -3.73
CA TYR A 232 -29.49 7.18 -3.40
C TYR A 232 -29.64 7.09 -1.89
N SER A 233 -30.85 6.79 -1.42
CA SER A 233 -31.15 6.50 -0.02
C SER A 233 -31.82 5.14 0.09
N PHE A 234 -31.53 4.40 1.15
CA PHE A 234 -31.99 3.04 1.36
C PHE A 234 -32.75 2.91 2.68
N ASP A 235 -33.58 1.86 2.81
CA ASP A 235 -34.37 1.60 4.03
C ASP A 235 -33.48 1.32 5.24
N SER A 236 -32.29 0.75 5.01
CA SER A 236 -31.24 0.61 6.02
C SER A 236 -30.72 1.94 6.60
N GLY A 237 -31.10 3.08 6.01
CA GLY A 237 -30.58 4.40 6.36
C GLY A 237 -29.22 4.71 5.70
N VAL A 238 -28.67 3.79 4.92
CA VAL A 238 -27.48 4.03 4.08
C VAL A 238 -27.81 5.09 3.03
N THR A 239 -26.82 5.92 2.71
CA THR A 239 -26.88 6.81 1.54
C THR A 239 -25.65 6.62 0.67
N TYR A 240 -25.84 6.75 -0.64
CA TYR A 240 -24.78 6.64 -1.63
C TYR A 240 -24.87 7.81 -2.60
N VAL A 241 -23.78 8.53 -2.80
CA VAL A 241 -23.70 9.67 -3.73
C VAL A 241 -22.66 9.36 -4.79
N ILE A 242 -23.00 9.54 -6.06
CA ILE A 242 -22.09 9.36 -7.19
C ILE A 242 -22.00 10.68 -7.95
N GLY A 243 -20.78 11.11 -8.31
CA GLY A 243 -20.56 12.26 -9.19
C GLY A 243 -19.34 13.08 -8.78
N HIS A 244 -19.45 14.39 -8.94
CA HIS A 244 -18.47 15.35 -8.45
C HIS A 244 -18.84 15.79 -7.03
N VAL A 245 -18.63 14.87 -6.09
CA VAL A 245 -18.95 15.12 -4.68
C VAL A 245 -17.86 15.97 -4.05
N THR A 246 -18.23 17.16 -3.56
CA THR A 246 -17.38 17.98 -2.69
C THR A 246 -17.68 17.65 -1.23
N ASP A 247 -16.67 17.25 -0.47
CA ASP A 247 -16.74 17.03 0.98
C ASP A 247 -15.36 17.26 1.62
N ASP A 248 -15.24 16.96 2.92
CA ASP A 248 -14.00 17.05 3.69
C ASP A 248 -13.15 15.76 3.59
N ASP A 249 -12.94 15.21 2.39
CA ASP A 249 -12.08 14.04 2.19
C ASP A 249 -10.62 14.33 2.53
N PRO A 250 -10.02 13.55 3.43
CA PRO A 250 -8.65 13.77 3.84
C PRO A 250 -7.64 13.40 2.75
N LEU A 251 -8.05 12.77 1.65
CA LEU A 251 -7.18 12.46 0.53
C LEU A 251 -7.47 13.37 -0.67
N SER A 252 -6.41 14.01 -1.17
CA SER A 252 -6.42 14.74 -2.43
C SER A 252 -5.30 14.23 -3.34
N SER A 253 -5.44 14.41 -4.66
CA SER A 253 -4.40 14.04 -5.62
C SER A 253 -4.25 15.09 -6.72
N SER A 254 -3.04 15.25 -7.27
CA SER A 254 -2.75 16.19 -8.35
C SER A 254 -3.38 15.79 -9.70
N SER A 255 -3.78 14.54 -9.82
CA SER A 255 -4.54 14.00 -10.94
C SER A 255 -6.00 13.96 -10.51
N ASP A 256 -6.62 15.14 -10.34
CA ASP A 256 -8.02 15.33 -9.92
C ASP A 256 -8.86 14.11 -10.31
N MET A 257 -9.20 13.30 -9.31
CA MET A 257 -9.87 12.02 -9.55
C MET A 257 -11.22 12.37 -10.18
N ASN A 258 -11.53 11.76 -11.33
CA ASN A 258 -12.61 12.12 -12.26
C ASN A 258 -14.03 11.93 -11.67
N GLY A 259 -14.32 12.59 -10.55
CA GLY A 259 -15.41 12.23 -9.66
C GLY A 259 -15.02 11.16 -8.65
N LYS A 260 -15.79 11.12 -7.57
CA LYS A 260 -15.73 10.10 -6.53
C LYS A 260 -17.13 9.69 -6.12
N SER A 261 -17.24 8.57 -5.46
CA SER A 261 -18.48 8.15 -4.85
C SER A 261 -18.34 8.10 -3.34
N VAL A 262 -19.42 8.46 -2.64
CA VAL A 262 -19.41 8.59 -1.18
C VAL A 262 -20.54 7.74 -0.64
N TRP A 263 -20.17 6.76 0.18
CA TRP A 263 -21.08 5.99 1.00
C TRP A 263 -21.14 6.60 2.39
N THR A 264 -22.34 6.77 2.92
CA THR A 264 -22.57 7.13 4.32
C THR A 264 -23.43 6.04 4.95
N LEU A 265 -22.89 5.37 5.95
CA LEU A 265 -23.55 4.27 6.63
C LEU A 265 -23.91 4.72 8.04
N PRO A 266 -25.19 4.57 8.45
CA PRO A 266 -25.57 4.87 9.82
C PRO A 266 -24.84 3.90 10.75
N GLY A 267 -24.11 4.44 11.74
CA GLY A 267 -23.63 3.63 12.85
C GLY A 267 -24.81 3.22 13.75
N GLU A 268 -24.63 2.20 14.59
CA GLU A 268 -25.64 1.84 15.59
C GLU A 268 -25.94 3.00 16.57
N ASN A 269 -24.97 3.90 16.75
CA ASN A 269 -25.15 5.16 17.48
C ASN A 269 -25.45 6.33 16.53
N PRO A 270 -26.57 7.08 16.71
CA PRO A 270 -27.05 8.13 15.80
C PRO A 270 -26.16 9.37 15.56
N GLY A 271 -24.88 9.36 15.98
CA GLY A 271 -23.97 10.49 15.87
C GLY A 271 -22.63 10.20 15.19
N THR A 272 -22.38 8.97 14.74
CA THR A 272 -21.06 8.53 14.26
C THR A 272 -21.18 7.69 12.98
N PRO A 273 -21.62 8.27 11.85
CA PRO A 273 -21.73 7.52 10.60
C PRO A 273 -20.34 7.09 10.10
N LEU A 274 -20.22 5.90 9.51
CA LEU A 274 -19.06 5.56 8.68
C LEU A 274 -19.23 6.29 7.34
N THR A 275 -18.20 7.03 6.92
CA THR A 275 -18.11 7.53 5.55
C THR A 275 -17.03 6.77 4.79
N LEU A 276 -17.35 6.33 3.57
CA LEU A 276 -16.43 5.65 2.68
C LEU A 276 -16.41 6.39 1.33
N ASP A 277 -15.30 7.07 1.08
CA ASP A 277 -14.99 7.84 -0.11
C ASP A 277 -14.22 6.95 -1.09
N ILE A 278 -14.74 6.74 -2.29
CA ILE A 278 -14.15 5.83 -3.29
C ILE A 278 -13.85 6.62 -4.55
N HIS A 279 -12.57 6.66 -4.90
CA HIS A 279 -12.10 7.37 -6.07
C HIS A 279 -11.99 6.43 -7.27
N THR A 280 -12.21 6.99 -8.46
CA THR A 280 -12.20 6.25 -9.74
C THR A 280 -10.91 5.45 -10.03
N GLY A 281 -9.80 5.76 -9.36
CA GLY A 281 -8.54 5.01 -9.42
C GLY A 281 -8.42 3.82 -8.46
N GLY A 282 -9.51 3.38 -7.80
CA GLY A 282 -9.51 2.29 -6.82
C GLY A 282 -8.88 2.64 -5.47
N THR A 283 -8.60 3.94 -5.28
CA THR A 283 -8.15 4.53 -4.03
C THR A 283 -9.37 4.85 -3.18
N TYR A 284 -9.29 4.70 -1.86
CA TYR A 284 -10.41 5.06 -0.98
C TYR A 284 -9.94 5.68 0.33
N THR A 285 -10.86 6.39 0.97
CA THR A 285 -10.78 6.81 2.36
C THR A 285 -11.96 6.23 3.12
N SER A 286 -11.76 5.73 4.34
CA SER A 286 -12.85 5.40 5.27
C SER A 286 -12.66 6.11 6.60
N ARG A 287 -13.74 6.56 7.22
CA ARG A 287 -13.72 7.27 8.51
C ARG A 287 -14.76 6.72 9.46
N PHE A 288 -14.32 6.30 10.64
CA PHE A 288 -15.18 5.68 11.64
C PHE A 288 -14.73 6.00 13.07
N ILE A 289 -15.50 5.54 14.04
CA ILE A 289 -15.19 5.67 15.47
C ILE A 289 -14.83 4.28 16.02
N ASP A 290 -13.67 4.18 16.67
CA ASP A 290 -13.23 2.94 17.29
C ASP A 290 -14.09 2.58 18.54
N PRO A 291 -13.97 1.35 19.10
CA PRO A 291 -14.72 0.98 20.31
C PRO A 291 -14.43 1.84 21.55
N ALA A 292 -13.33 2.61 21.55
CA ALA A 292 -12.95 3.51 22.63
C ALA A 292 -13.46 4.96 22.42
N GLY A 293 -14.11 5.23 21.28
CA GLY A 293 -14.67 6.54 20.96
C GLY A 293 -13.72 7.47 20.19
N HIS A 294 -12.57 6.98 19.70
CA HIS A 294 -11.64 7.78 18.92
C HIS A 294 -12.00 7.79 17.43
N ALA A 295 -11.80 8.93 16.77
CA ALA A 295 -11.88 9.03 15.32
C ALA A 295 -10.67 8.38 14.66
N VAL A 296 -10.98 7.49 13.72
CA VAL A 296 -10.01 6.72 12.93
C VAL A 296 -10.29 6.95 11.46
N THR A 297 -9.22 7.31 10.75
CA THR A 297 -9.23 7.50 9.30
C THR A 297 -8.30 6.48 8.67
N GLU A 298 -8.84 5.70 7.74
CA GLU A 298 -8.09 4.79 6.90
C GLU A 298 -8.02 5.33 5.48
N ILE A 299 -6.85 5.22 4.85
CA ILE A 299 -6.59 5.65 3.49
C ILE A 299 -5.85 4.55 2.74
N TYR A 300 -6.38 4.17 1.57
CA TYR A 300 -5.73 3.24 0.65
C TYR A 300 -5.43 3.91 -0.68
N ILE A 301 -4.15 3.93 -1.07
CA ILE A 301 -3.66 4.54 -2.31
C ILE A 301 -3.26 3.45 -3.31
N ALA A 302 -4.09 3.27 -4.33
CA ALA A 302 -3.95 2.24 -5.37
C ALA A 302 -3.31 2.75 -6.67
N GLY A 303 -3.37 4.06 -6.93
CA GLY A 303 -2.90 4.63 -8.19
C GLY A 303 -1.40 4.54 -8.35
N SER A 304 -0.88 4.87 -9.53
CA SER A 304 0.55 4.80 -9.83
C SER A 304 1.02 6.06 -10.53
N SER A 305 2.28 6.45 -10.29
CA SER A 305 2.91 7.65 -10.87
C SER A 305 2.14 8.96 -10.62
N ALA A 306 1.39 9.05 -9.51
CA ALA A 306 0.62 10.23 -9.15
C ALA A 306 1.16 10.89 -7.87
N THR A 307 0.71 12.13 -7.62
CA THR A 307 0.99 12.82 -6.35
C THR A 307 -0.26 12.84 -5.49
N TYR A 308 -0.13 12.37 -4.25
CA TYR A 308 -1.20 12.32 -3.25
C TYR A 308 -0.85 13.20 -2.07
N SER A 309 -1.85 13.86 -1.50
CA SER A 309 -1.76 14.66 -0.29
C SER A 309 -2.82 14.18 0.70
N VAL A 310 -2.36 13.83 1.90
CA VAL A 310 -3.20 13.36 3.00
C VAL A 310 -3.26 14.44 4.08
N THR A 311 -4.42 15.08 4.21
CA THR A 311 -4.72 16.15 5.17
C THR A 311 -5.93 15.76 5.99
N ALA A 312 -5.82 15.59 7.31
CA ALA A 312 -6.95 15.22 8.14
C ALA A 312 -7.14 16.20 9.32
N PRO A 313 -8.34 16.22 9.95
CA PRO A 313 -8.60 16.98 11.16
C PRO A 313 -7.59 16.64 12.28
N ALA A 314 -7.38 17.59 13.18
CA ALA A 314 -6.57 17.35 14.37
C ALA A 314 -7.18 16.21 15.21
N ASP A 315 -6.31 15.43 15.86
CA ASP A 315 -6.64 14.37 16.82
C ASP A 315 -7.21 13.03 16.29
N GLU A 316 -7.17 12.78 14.98
CA GLU A 316 -7.51 11.47 14.41
C GLU A 316 -6.31 10.52 14.29
N PHE A 317 -6.50 9.25 14.66
CA PHE A 317 -5.55 8.20 14.34
C PHE A 317 -5.69 7.82 12.87
N ARG A 318 -4.54 7.67 12.20
CA ARG A 318 -4.52 7.48 10.74
C ARG A 318 -3.72 6.28 10.33
N PHE A 319 -4.30 5.54 9.41
CA PHE A 319 -3.69 4.39 8.79
C PHE A 319 -3.68 4.58 7.28
N ILE A 320 -2.49 4.65 6.69
CA ILE A 320 -2.28 4.99 5.29
C ILE A 320 -1.54 3.82 4.63
N TYR A 321 -2.18 3.16 3.66
CA TYR A 321 -1.56 2.10 2.90
C TYR A 321 -1.34 2.53 1.45
N VAL A 322 -0.09 2.55 1.02
CA VAL A 322 0.30 2.87 -0.35
C VAL A 322 0.65 1.59 -1.07
N ALA A 323 -0.23 1.18 -1.99
CA ALA A 323 -0.14 -0.09 -2.72
C ALA A 323 0.44 0.04 -4.12
N GLY A 324 0.12 1.15 -4.79
CA GLY A 324 0.55 1.37 -6.16
C GLY A 324 2.03 1.73 -6.25
N ASN A 325 2.50 2.06 -7.45
CA ASN A 325 3.93 2.21 -7.73
C ASN A 325 4.30 3.64 -8.13
N ASP A 326 5.54 4.04 -7.85
CA ASP A 326 6.13 5.32 -8.27
C ASP A 326 5.34 6.57 -7.85
N ASN A 327 4.53 6.47 -6.79
CA ASN A 327 3.78 7.60 -6.28
C ASN A 327 4.63 8.55 -5.45
N ARG A 328 4.18 9.80 -5.34
CA ARG A 328 4.69 10.80 -4.40
C ARG A 328 3.58 11.11 -3.40
N ILE A 329 3.79 10.84 -2.13
CA ILE A 329 2.78 11.00 -1.09
C ILE A 329 3.28 12.05 -0.09
N VAL A 330 2.45 13.03 0.22
CA VAL A 330 2.68 13.97 1.31
C VAL A 330 1.63 13.72 2.39
N VAL A 331 2.07 13.50 3.62
CA VAL A 331 1.20 13.25 4.77
C VAL A 331 1.40 14.36 5.78
N TYR A 332 0.33 15.07 6.11
CA TYR A 332 0.34 16.18 7.05
C TYR A 332 -0.15 15.76 8.44
N GLY A 333 0.31 16.43 9.49
CA GLY A 333 -0.14 16.25 10.87
C GLY A 333 0.48 15.05 11.57
N ASP A 334 0.10 14.83 12.82
CA ASP A 334 0.84 13.96 13.74
C ASP A 334 0.17 12.57 13.88
N ARG A 335 0.88 11.58 14.46
CA ARG A 335 0.33 10.23 14.81
C ARG A 335 -0.22 9.41 13.63
N ASN A 336 0.36 9.54 12.45
CA ASN A 336 0.05 8.68 11.30
C ASN A 336 0.79 7.34 11.36
N GLN A 337 0.16 6.28 10.87
CA GLN A 337 0.79 5.01 10.56
C GLN A 337 0.75 4.79 9.05
N VAL A 338 1.90 4.64 8.40
CA VAL A 338 2.01 4.56 6.94
C VAL A 338 2.70 3.27 6.54
N SER A 339 2.05 2.44 5.72
CA SER A 339 2.69 1.31 5.02
C SER A 339 2.95 1.70 3.57
N LEU A 340 4.21 1.64 3.17
CA LEU A 340 4.72 2.16 1.92
C LEU A 340 5.28 1.01 1.06
N ALA A 341 4.53 0.65 0.01
CA ALA A 341 4.99 -0.33 -0.97
C ALA A 341 6.23 0.16 -1.74
N GLU A 342 6.89 -0.78 -2.40
CA GLU A 342 8.11 -0.57 -3.18
C GLU A 342 7.98 0.55 -4.23
N GLY A 343 9.06 1.30 -4.46
CA GLY A 343 9.15 2.33 -5.50
C GLY A 343 8.50 3.67 -5.17
N ASN A 344 7.75 3.77 -4.07
CA ASN A 344 7.05 4.99 -3.69
C ASN A 344 7.95 5.98 -2.92
N ARG A 345 7.56 7.25 -2.97
CA ARG A 345 8.18 8.34 -2.21
C ARG A 345 7.19 8.94 -1.24
N LEU A 346 7.60 9.12 0.01
CA LEU A 346 6.78 9.66 1.08
C LEU A 346 7.44 10.88 1.70
N THR A 347 6.68 11.93 1.95
CA THR A 347 7.04 13.09 2.75
C THR A 347 6.10 13.17 3.94
N ILE A 348 6.65 13.29 5.14
CA ILE A 348 5.90 13.39 6.40
C ILE A 348 6.10 14.79 6.97
N ASP A 349 5.02 15.57 7.09
CA ASP A 349 4.99 16.88 7.74
C ASP A 349 4.18 16.80 9.05
N GLY A 350 4.80 16.22 10.08
CA GLY A 350 4.14 15.85 11.31
C GLY A 350 5.08 15.24 12.35
N ALA A 351 4.64 15.20 13.60
CA ALA A 351 5.30 14.53 14.71
C ALA A 351 4.72 13.12 14.94
N ASP A 352 5.47 12.27 15.65
CA ASP A 352 4.96 10.98 16.16
C ASP A 352 4.39 10.01 15.11
N ASN A 353 4.89 10.07 13.87
CA ASN A 353 4.42 9.19 12.78
C ASN A 353 5.23 7.89 12.71
N ILE A 354 4.60 6.79 12.32
CA ILE A 354 5.25 5.50 12.14
C ILE A 354 5.16 5.11 10.66
N VAL A 355 6.29 4.83 10.02
CA VAL A 355 6.37 4.46 8.61
C VAL A 355 6.95 3.05 8.47
N HIS A 356 6.25 2.16 7.80
CA HIS A 356 6.70 0.83 7.41
C HIS A 356 7.01 0.87 5.93
N ALA A 357 8.28 0.74 5.58
CA ALA A 357 8.73 0.96 4.22
C ALA A 357 9.44 -0.27 3.65
N ARG A 358 9.08 -0.59 2.40
CA ARG A 358 9.70 -1.67 1.63
C ARG A 358 10.92 -1.18 0.85
N ALA A 359 11.53 -2.10 0.09
CA ALA A 359 12.65 -1.82 -0.79
C ALA A 359 12.36 -0.69 -1.79
N ASN A 360 13.40 -0.03 -2.29
CA ASN A 360 13.32 1.05 -3.28
C ASN A 360 12.38 2.21 -2.91
N THR A 361 12.13 2.43 -1.62
CA THR A 361 11.34 3.57 -1.14
C THR A 361 12.26 4.73 -0.75
N THR A 362 11.69 5.94 -0.77
CA THR A 362 12.33 7.13 -0.21
C THR A 362 11.36 7.78 0.76
N VAL A 363 11.81 8.04 1.99
CA VAL A 363 11.02 8.73 3.00
C VAL A 363 11.74 10.01 3.41
N GLU A 364 11.02 11.11 3.40
CA GLU A 364 11.49 12.43 3.82
C GLU A 364 10.68 12.87 5.04
N PHE A 365 11.38 13.14 6.15
CA PHE A 365 10.76 13.66 7.37
C PHE A 365 10.97 15.18 7.43
N GLY A 366 9.88 15.89 7.69
CA GLY A 366 9.90 17.28 8.12
C GLY A 366 10.56 17.43 9.50
N PRO A 367 10.67 18.67 10.01
CA PRO A 367 11.52 19.00 11.16
C PRO A 367 10.98 18.55 12.53
N LYS A 368 9.84 17.84 12.57
CA LYS A 368 9.16 17.47 13.81
C LYS A 368 9.66 16.14 14.36
N ASP A 369 9.73 16.06 15.69
CA ASP A 369 10.23 14.90 16.44
C ASP A 369 9.20 13.76 16.56
N GLY A 370 9.66 12.58 17.00
CA GLY A 370 8.83 11.43 17.36
C GLY A 370 8.55 10.47 16.20
N ASN A 371 9.00 10.80 15.00
CA ASN A 371 8.79 9.96 13.82
C ASN A 371 9.63 8.68 13.87
N VAL A 372 9.08 7.55 13.47
CA VAL A 372 9.74 6.23 13.44
C VAL A 372 9.56 5.62 12.06
N MET A 373 10.60 4.97 11.54
CA MET A 373 10.58 4.22 10.30
C MET A 373 11.09 2.79 10.49
N SER A 374 10.29 1.80 10.14
CA SER A 374 10.65 0.39 10.08
C SER A 374 11.02 0.00 8.65
N ASN A 375 12.20 -0.59 8.46
CA ASN A 375 12.59 -1.21 7.19
C ASN A 375 12.06 -2.64 7.14
N GLU A 376 11.06 -2.91 6.30
CA GLU A 376 10.48 -4.26 6.19
C GLU A 376 11.43 -5.27 5.53
N VAL A 377 12.45 -4.82 4.79
CA VAL A 377 13.43 -5.72 4.16
C VAL A 377 14.34 -6.37 5.21
N THR A 378 14.71 -5.62 6.25
CA THR A 378 15.71 -6.06 7.24
C THR A 378 15.18 -6.14 8.67
N GLY A 379 13.95 -5.68 8.92
CA GLY A 379 13.35 -5.57 10.26
C GLY A 379 13.94 -4.47 11.16
N GLY A 380 14.94 -3.71 10.69
CA GLY A 380 15.58 -2.65 11.46
C GLY A 380 14.74 -1.37 11.56
N LYS A 381 14.80 -0.67 12.69
CA LYS A 381 14.07 0.58 12.96
C LYS A 381 15.00 1.80 12.94
N LEU A 382 14.44 2.93 12.53
CA LEU A 382 15.05 4.27 12.61
C LEU A 382 14.07 5.18 13.36
N THR A 383 14.58 5.99 14.27
CA THR A 383 13.76 6.91 15.09
C THR A 383 14.29 8.33 14.91
N VAL A 384 13.41 9.28 14.66
CA VAL A 384 13.68 10.72 14.67
C VAL A 384 13.34 11.24 16.06
N ALA A 385 14.34 11.57 16.88
CA ALA A 385 14.17 12.01 18.25
C ALA A 385 15.19 13.08 18.65
N GLY A 386 14.76 14.05 19.46
CA GLY A 386 15.62 15.09 20.03
C GLY A 386 16.25 15.97 18.97
N GLY A 387 15.52 16.25 17.90
CA GLY A 387 16.05 16.84 16.69
C GLY A 387 17.20 16.01 16.11
N GLY A 388 17.12 14.69 15.98
CA GLY A 388 18.14 13.90 15.27
C GLY A 388 17.59 12.57 14.78
N ILE A 389 18.34 11.81 13.95
CA ILE A 389 17.96 10.44 13.55
C ILE A 389 18.84 9.42 14.29
N GLU A 390 18.22 8.64 15.17
CA GLU A 390 18.78 7.48 15.84
C GLU A 390 18.50 6.20 15.05
N VAL A 391 19.52 5.38 14.80
CA VAL A 391 19.40 4.09 14.09
C VAL A 391 19.61 2.97 15.09
N THR A 392 18.55 2.22 15.43
CA THR A 392 18.67 1.08 16.35
C THR A 392 19.34 -0.10 15.62
N ASN A 393 20.24 -0.83 16.31
CA ASN A 393 21.10 -1.91 15.78
C ASN A 393 22.25 -1.47 14.85
N ALA A 394 22.63 -0.20 14.82
CA ALA A 394 23.90 0.19 14.22
C ALA A 394 25.05 -0.38 15.08
N LEU A 395 25.89 -1.24 14.50
CA LEU A 395 27.03 -1.87 15.20
C LEU A 395 28.13 -0.88 15.61
N ASN A 396 28.02 0.38 15.18
CA ASN A 396 29.03 1.41 15.43
C ASN A 396 28.42 2.63 16.13
N GLU A 397 28.82 2.87 17.38
CA GLU A 397 28.67 4.14 18.12
C GLU A 397 29.63 5.24 17.60
N GLY A 398 30.05 5.13 16.34
CA GLY A 398 31.18 5.84 15.73
C GLY A 398 30.89 7.27 15.25
N CYS A 399 30.13 8.02 16.04
CA CYS A 399 30.15 9.49 16.15
C CYS A 399 29.41 9.77 17.47
N GLY A 400 30.14 9.76 18.59
CA GLY A 400 29.54 9.71 19.93
C GLY A 400 28.49 10.78 20.18
N GLY A 401 27.37 10.39 20.79
CA GLY A 401 26.51 11.26 21.60
C GLY A 401 25.93 12.53 20.98
N GLU A 402 26.15 12.82 19.70
CA GLU A 402 25.59 14.00 19.05
C GLU A 402 24.17 13.71 18.56
N GLN A 403 23.21 14.31 19.26
CA GLN A 403 21.94 14.70 18.65
C GLN A 403 22.26 15.58 17.44
N VAL A 404 22.13 15.04 16.23
CA VAL A 404 22.32 15.82 15.01
C VAL A 404 21.06 16.62 14.76
N THR A 405 21.00 17.88 15.23
CA THR A 405 19.86 18.80 15.06
C THR A 405 19.26 18.68 13.65
N VAL A 406 18.05 18.14 13.57
CA VAL A 406 17.23 17.91 12.37
C VAL A 406 17.16 19.23 11.62
N GLY A 407 17.74 19.26 10.43
CA GLY A 407 17.59 20.39 9.52
C GLY A 407 16.34 20.27 8.65
N THR A 408 16.19 21.21 7.74
CA THR A 408 15.04 21.32 6.81
C THR A 408 14.83 20.12 5.88
N VAL A 409 15.84 19.25 5.67
CA VAL A 409 15.76 18.07 4.79
C VAL A 409 16.41 16.85 5.46
N ASN A 410 15.60 15.84 5.74
CA ASN A 410 16.06 14.55 6.28
C ASN A 410 15.51 13.44 5.38
N ARG A 411 16.38 12.81 4.60
CA ARG A 411 15.99 11.82 3.59
C ARG A 411 16.60 10.47 3.90
N LEU A 412 15.77 9.44 3.95
CA LEU A 412 16.21 8.06 3.99
C LEU A 412 15.80 7.34 2.70
N ARG A 413 16.77 6.64 2.10
CA ARG A 413 16.55 5.73 0.97
C ARG A 413 16.79 4.29 1.40
N ILE A 414 15.86 3.40 1.09
CA ILE A 414 16.06 1.94 1.18
C ILE A 414 16.30 1.43 -0.24
N ASN A 415 17.44 0.78 -0.47
CA ASN A 415 17.80 0.21 -1.76
C ASN A 415 17.23 -1.21 -1.92
N ALA A 416 17.20 -1.71 -3.16
CA ALA A 416 16.70 -3.04 -3.51
C ALA A 416 17.39 -4.17 -2.74
N ASP A 417 18.68 -4.02 -2.42
CA ASP A 417 19.49 -4.98 -1.69
C ASP A 417 19.31 -4.90 -0.16
N GLY A 418 18.41 -4.04 0.32
CA GLY A 418 18.17 -3.79 1.75
C GLY A 418 19.18 -2.86 2.40
N SER A 419 20.20 -2.38 1.68
CA SER A 419 21.07 -1.31 2.15
C SER A 419 20.30 0.01 2.29
N LYS A 420 20.84 0.92 3.12
CA LYS A 420 20.20 2.18 3.46
C LYS A 420 21.16 3.33 3.23
N THR A 421 20.65 4.44 2.71
CA THR A 421 21.40 5.69 2.62
C THR A 421 20.62 6.78 3.32
N LEU A 422 21.22 7.38 4.33
CA LEU A 422 20.69 8.50 5.08
C LEU A 422 21.38 9.78 4.63
N THR A 423 20.61 10.78 4.22
CA THR A 423 21.09 12.12 3.87
C THR A 423 20.47 13.13 4.83
N LEU A 424 21.33 13.88 5.52
CA LEU A 424 20.97 14.93 6.46
C LEU A 424 21.60 16.24 6.01
N ARG A 425 20.83 17.33 6.02
CA ARG A 425 21.39 18.68 5.88
C ARG A 425 21.34 19.38 7.22
N TYR A 426 22.48 19.91 7.68
CA TYR A 426 22.55 20.64 8.94
C TYR A 426 22.36 22.14 8.71
N ASP A 427 21.25 22.70 9.16
CA ASP A 427 20.88 24.11 8.88
C ASP A 427 21.86 25.12 9.50
N GLY A 428 22.58 24.76 10.56
CA GLY A 428 23.52 25.67 11.23
C GLY A 428 24.83 25.93 10.48
N ASN A 429 25.19 25.08 9.50
CA ASN A 429 26.43 25.25 8.71
C ASN A 429 26.31 24.75 7.26
N ASP A 430 25.10 24.43 6.81
CA ASP A 430 24.76 23.92 5.48
C ASP A 430 25.55 22.67 5.03
N ARG A 431 26.16 21.94 5.96
CA ARG A 431 26.83 20.67 5.64
C ARG A 431 25.80 19.59 5.34
N VAL A 432 26.11 18.78 4.33
CA VAL A 432 25.36 17.57 4.00
C VAL A 432 26.12 16.37 4.53
N TYR A 433 25.46 15.54 5.32
CA TYR A 433 25.96 14.26 5.80
C TYR A 433 25.23 13.14 5.06
N GLN A 434 25.98 12.25 4.44
CA GLN A 434 25.47 11.03 3.83
C GLN A 434 26.08 9.83 4.55
N ARG A 435 25.23 8.98 5.14
CA ARG A 435 25.63 7.74 5.82
C ARG A 435 25.04 6.56 5.07
N THR A 436 25.88 5.61 4.67
CA THR A 436 25.44 4.38 4.00
C THR A 436 25.61 3.19 4.93
N TYR A 437 24.56 2.37 5.05
CA TYR A 437 24.56 1.13 5.83
C TYR A 437 24.26 -0.04 4.90
N ASN A 438 24.92 -1.18 5.10
CA ASN A 438 24.58 -2.40 4.39
C ASN A 438 23.31 -3.06 4.97
N ALA A 439 22.85 -4.15 4.34
CA ALA A 439 21.65 -4.88 4.77
C ALA A 439 21.74 -5.46 6.20
N ALA A 440 22.96 -5.69 6.71
CA ALA A 440 23.20 -6.16 8.08
C ALA A 440 23.18 -5.03 9.12
N GLY A 441 22.98 -3.76 8.70
CA GLY A 441 22.97 -2.61 9.60
C GLY A 441 24.36 -2.06 9.94
N VAL A 442 25.42 -2.54 9.28
CA VAL A 442 26.79 -2.02 9.45
C VAL A 442 26.94 -0.78 8.58
N GLN A 443 27.40 0.35 9.16
CA GLN A 443 27.78 1.52 8.40
C GLN A 443 28.97 1.17 7.52
N VAL A 444 28.86 1.40 6.21
CA VAL A 444 29.92 1.16 5.21
C VAL A 444 30.54 2.45 4.68
N GLU A 445 29.86 3.58 4.85
CA GLU A 445 30.31 4.89 4.37
C GLU A 445 29.75 6.04 5.23
N LEU A 446 30.56 7.07 5.46
CA LEU A 446 30.17 8.38 5.97
C LEU A 446 30.83 9.46 5.11
N LEU A 447 30.02 10.12 4.29
CA LEU A 447 30.41 11.26 3.49
C LEU A 447 29.86 12.55 4.11
N ILE A 448 30.72 13.55 4.23
CA ILE A 448 30.39 14.89 4.75
C ILE A 448 30.80 15.89 3.69
N VAL A 449 29.86 16.64 3.14
CA VAL A 449 30.10 17.68 2.14
C VAL A 449 29.84 19.05 2.76
N SER A 450 30.82 19.93 2.68
CA SER A 450 30.71 21.32 3.13
C SER A 450 30.14 22.23 2.03
N PRO A 451 29.56 23.39 2.38
CA PRO A 451 28.95 24.31 1.41
C PRO A 451 29.91 24.81 0.33
N ASN A 452 31.21 24.83 0.64
CA ASN A 452 32.28 25.20 -0.28
C ASN A 452 32.70 24.05 -1.23
N GLY A 453 32.01 22.90 -1.20
CA GLY A 453 32.32 21.71 -1.99
C GLY A 453 33.47 20.86 -1.46
N SER A 454 34.12 21.24 -0.35
CA SER A 454 35.09 20.35 0.30
C SER A 454 34.38 19.20 0.99
N TYR A 455 35.04 18.04 1.08
CA TYR A 455 34.42 16.85 1.66
C TYR A 455 35.37 16.08 2.57
N ALA A 456 34.78 15.29 3.45
CA ALA A 456 35.41 14.20 4.19
C ALA A 456 34.60 12.92 3.94
N ASP A 457 35.26 11.83 3.58
CA ASP A 457 34.64 10.54 3.28
C ASP A 457 35.33 9.43 4.07
N SER A 458 34.56 8.69 4.86
CA SER A 458 35.07 7.56 5.64
C SER A 458 34.44 6.27 5.13
N LEU A 459 35.26 5.29 4.79
CA LEU A 459 34.81 3.95 4.41
C LEU A 459 35.04 2.98 5.57
N PHE A 460 34.12 2.03 5.70
CA PHE A 460 34.12 1.06 6.79
C PHE A 460 34.03 -0.37 6.25
N ASP A 461 34.68 -1.30 6.94
CA ASP A 461 34.59 -2.72 6.64
C ASP A 461 33.14 -3.22 6.82
N PRO A 462 32.55 -3.89 5.82
CA PRO A 462 31.14 -4.23 5.83
C PRO A 462 30.75 -5.32 6.83
N VAL A 463 31.72 -6.01 7.44
CA VAL A 463 31.47 -7.09 8.40
C VAL A 463 31.68 -6.60 9.83
N THR A 464 32.78 -5.89 10.05
CA THR A 464 33.25 -5.48 11.37
C THR A 464 32.86 -4.06 11.73
N GLY A 465 32.55 -3.23 10.74
CA GLY A 465 32.26 -1.81 10.94
C GLY A 465 33.49 -0.96 11.22
N LEU A 466 34.70 -1.50 11.15
CA LEU A 466 35.91 -0.72 11.40
C LEU A 466 36.21 0.23 10.23
N ALA A 467 36.62 1.46 10.54
CA ALA A 467 37.04 2.41 9.50
C ALA A 467 38.28 1.89 8.78
N ILE A 468 38.20 1.72 7.46
CA ILE A 468 39.29 1.23 6.60
C ILE A 468 39.93 2.36 5.79
N SER A 469 39.23 3.47 5.59
CA SER A 469 39.74 4.63 4.88
C SER A 469 39.08 5.92 5.37
N LEU A 470 39.82 7.02 5.32
CA LEU A 470 39.33 8.39 5.49
C LEU A 470 39.95 9.28 4.41
N THR A 471 39.16 9.83 3.52
CA THR A 471 39.59 10.77 2.48
C THR A 471 39.10 12.16 2.86
N THR A 472 39.95 13.17 2.77
CA THR A 472 39.54 14.57 2.93
C THR A 472 40.04 15.36 1.74
N ALA A 473 39.17 16.12 1.07
CA ALA A 473 39.60 17.00 0.00
C ALA A 473 39.20 18.44 0.31
N GLY A 474 40.20 19.21 0.74
CA GLY A 474 40.27 20.63 0.47
C GLY A 474 41.16 20.83 -0.76
N THR A 475 40.70 20.41 -1.95
CA THR A 475 41.39 20.49 -3.26
C THR A 475 42.58 19.55 -3.54
N ASP A 476 43.10 18.78 -2.57
CA ASP A 476 44.34 17.99 -2.70
C ASP A 476 44.19 16.46 -2.59
N GLY A 477 42.99 15.95 -2.28
CA GLY A 477 42.66 14.51 -2.25
C GLY A 477 43.56 13.65 -1.37
N SER A 478 43.99 14.17 -0.21
CA SER A 478 44.75 13.42 0.79
C SER A 478 43.85 12.54 1.67
N GLY A 479 44.42 11.50 2.27
CA GLY A 479 43.64 10.56 3.07
C GLY A 479 44.46 9.59 3.89
N MET A 480 43.76 8.76 4.64
CA MET A 480 44.29 7.72 5.52
C MET A 480 43.70 6.36 5.13
N VAL A 481 44.50 5.30 5.19
CA VAL A 481 44.06 3.91 5.06
C VAL A 481 44.46 3.15 6.31
N PHE A 482 43.57 2.32 6.83
CA PHE A 482 43.77 1.54 8.05
C PHE A 482 43.70 0.05 7.74
N LYS A 483 44.59 -0.75 8.33
CA LYS A 483 44.59 -2.21 8.20
C LYS A 483 44.57 -2.86 9.56
N TYR A 484 43.78 -3.92 9.69
CA TYR A 484 43.53 -4.62 10.93
C TYR A 484 43.96 -6.09 10.82
N ASN A 485 44.33 -6.69 11.94
CA ASN A 485 44.50 -8.14 12.03
C ASN A 485 43.14 -8.86 12.17
N THR A 486 43.16 -10.18 12.21
CA THR A 486 41.94 -11.01 12.37
C THR A 486 41.23 -10.81 13.72
N ALA A 487 41.93 -10.25 14.71
CA ALA A 487 41.37 -9.87 16.01
C ALA A 487 40.87 -8.42 16.04
N GLN A 488 40.72 -7.76 14.87
CA GLN A 488 40.21 -6.39 14.74
C GLN A 488 41.11 -5.30 15.35
N GLN A 489 42.39 -5.60 15.57
CA GLN A 489 43.36 -4.62 16.09
C GLN A 489 44.12 -3.94 14.93
N LEU A 490 44.33 -2.63 15.03
CA LEU A 490 45.06 -1.85 14.03
C LEU A 490 46.52 -2.32 13.96
N ILE A 491 46.98 -2.69 12.78
CA ILE A 491 48.37 -3.13 12.51
C ILE A 491 49.12 -2.19 11.57
N GLU A 492 48.41 -1.36 10.82
CA GLU A 492 49.02 -0.44 9.86
C GLU A 492 48.12 0.75 9.57
N GLN A 493 48.74 1.93 9.42
CA GLN A 493 48.09 3.17 9.07
C GLN A 493 48.91 3.88 7.99
N ASP A 494 48.31 4.10 6.82
CA ASP A 494 48.94 4.76 5.67
C ASP A 494 48.33 6.15 5.49
N TYR A 495 49.15 7.19 5.42
CA TYR A 495 48.76 8.55 5.06
C TYR A 495 49.17 8.84 3.61
N ILE A 496 48.17 9.02 2.75
CA ILE A 496 48.33 9.17 1.30
C ILE A 496 48.16 10.65 0.93
N ARG A 497 49.07 11.16 0.11
CA ARG A 497 49.05 12.53 -0.43
C ARG A 497 49.23 12.50 -1.95
N ILE A 498 48.55 13.39 -2.66
CA ILE A 498 48.58 13.45 -4.14
C ILE A 498 49.87 14.07 -4.67
N SER A 499 50.38 15.12 -4.01
CA SER A 499 51.50 15.93 -4.49
C SER A 499 52.81 15.74 -3.71
N GLU A 500 52.81 14.90 -2.66
CA GLU A 500 53.94 14.66 -1.77
C GLU A 500 54.07 13.18 -1.41
N PRO A 501 55.24 12.72 -0.97
CA PRO A 501 55.38 11.41 -0.35
C PRO A 501 54.40 11.21 0.81
N GLY A 502 53.71 10.07 0.79
CA GLY A 502 52.90 9.59 1.90
C GLY A 502 53.75 8.93 2.98
N TRP A 503 53.11 8.52 4.06
CA TRP A 503 53.74 7.85 5.19
C TRP A 503 53.00 6.58 5.57
N GLN A 504 53.72 5.49 5.79
CA GLN A 504 53.19 4.23 6.31
C GLN A 504 53.68 4.06 7.74
N PHE A 505 52.79 3.67 8.65
CA PHE A 505 53.08 3.44 10.07
C PHE A 505 52.65 2.02 10.45
N LEU A 506 53.59 1.16 10.82
CA LEU A 506 53.30 -0.15 11.40
C LEU A 506 52.98 0.02 12.88
N LYS A 507 51.92 -0.66 13.35
CA LYS A 507 51.38 -0.55 14.70
C LYS A 507 51.55 -1.85 15.47
N ASP A 508 51.90 -1.75 16.75
CA ASP A 508 51.77 -2.87 17.68
C ASP A 508 50.28 -3.05 18.01
N PRO A 509 49.67 -4.20 17.66
CA PRO A 509 48.24 -4.43 17.88
C PRO A 509 47.83 -4.48 19.37
N LEU A 510 48.77 -4.66 20.30
CA LEU A 510 48.50 -4.69 21.75
C LEU A 510 48.50 -3.29 22.37
N THR A 511 49.42 -2.42 21.93
CA THR A 511 49.67 -1.11 22.55
C THR A 511 49.18 0.07 21.70
N GLY A 512 48.99 -0.12 20.39
CA GLY A 512 48.68 0.93 19.43
C GLY A 512 49.88 1.82 19.06
N GLU A 513 51.05 1.56 19.63
CA GLU A 513 52.26 2.34 19.34
C GLU A 513 52.81 2.04 17.94
N THR A 514 53.45 3.05 17.33
CA THR A 514 54.14 2.87 16.05
C THR A 514 55.46 2.13 16.28
N THR A 515 55.58 0.93 15.71
CA THR A 515 56.80 0.10 15.79
C THR A 515 57.78 0.38 14.65
N ALA A 516 57.29 0.85 13.52
CA ALA A 516 58.10 1.28 12.38
C ALA A 516 57.34 2.30 11.52
N PHE A 517 58.07 3.10 10.76
CA PHE A 517 57.49 4.00 9.75
C PHE A 517 58.30 3.97 8.46
N ASN A 518 57.64 4.23 7.33
CA ASN A 518 58.26 4.30 6.02
C ASN A 518 57.63 5.40 5.17
N SER A 519 58.35 5.94 4.19
CA SER A 519 57.78 6.80 3.15
C SER A 519 57.19 5.95 2.02
N ILE A 520 56.05 6.36 1.49
CA ILE A 520 55.41 5.71 0.34
C ILE A 520 55.21 6.72 -0.79
N SER A 521 55.35 6.28 -2.04
CA SER A 521 55.08 7.12 -3.21
C SER A 521 53.57 7.39 -3.29
N GLY A 522 53.18 8.67 -3.33
CA GLY A 522 51.79 9.11 -3.36
C GLY A 522 50.97 8.54 -4.53
N GLY A 523 49.66 8.39 -4.32
CA GLY A 523 48.69 7.92 -5.30
C GLY A 523 47.45 8.82 -5.33
N TRP A 524 46.68 8.78 -6.42
CA TRP A 524 45.45 9.56 -6.56
C TRP A 524 44.28 8.84 -5.88
N LEU A 525 43.61 9.50 -4.92
CA LEU A 525 42.34 9.01 -4.36
C LEU A 525 41.16 9.42 -5.26
N PRO A 526 40.03 8.67 -5.24
CA PRO A 526 38.84 9.01 -6.02
C PRO A 526 38.30 10.40 -5.64
N ALA A 527 37.96 11.23 -6.63
CA ALA A 527 37.38 12.55 -6.38
C ALA A 527 35.85 12.54 -6.55
N VAL A 528 35.19 13.19 -5.60
CA VAL A 528 33.73 13.29 -5.49
C VAL A 528 33.25 14.65 -6.02
N HIS A 529 32.12 14.66 -6.73
CA HIS A 529 31.42 15.87 -7.16
C HIS A 529 29.97 15.85 -6.65
N TYR A 530 29.56 16.92 -5.97
CA TYR A 530 28.20 17.12 -5.47
C TYR A 530 27.45 18.12 -6.36
N ASP A 531 26.25 17.75 -6.82
CA ASP A 531 25.31 18.63 -7.52
C ASP A 531 24.24 19.15 -6.53
N PRO A 532 24.29 20.44 -6.15
CA PRO A 532 23.38 21.02 -5.16
C PRO A 532 21.93 21.18 -5.66
N SER A 533 21.68 21.00 -6.97
CA SER A 533 20.31 21.10 -7.53
C SER A 533 19.55 19.78 -7.48
N THR A 534 20.28 18.66 -7.44
CA THR A 534 19.72 17.30 -7.46
C THR A 534 20.07 16.49 -6.20
N ASP A 535 20.90 17.03 -5.31
CA ASP A 535 21.55 16.33 -4.21
C ASP A 535 22.33 15.08 -4.63
N MET A 536 22.74 14.97 -5.90
CA MET A 536 23.51 13.83 -6.38
C MET A 536 24.99 13.96 -6.08
N VAL A 537 25.58 12.85 -5.63
CA VAL A 537 27.02 12.67 -5.47
C VAL A 537 27.53 11.76 -6.59
N THR A 538 28.53 12.21 -7.35
CA THR A 538 29.13 11.44 -8.45
C THR A 538 30.63 11.27 -8.25
N TRP A 539 31.14 10.11 -8.64
CA TRP A 539 32.56 9.78 -8.58
C TRP A 539 33.22 10.02 -9.94
N THR A 540 34.42 10.59 -9.94
CA THR A 540 35.30 10.47 -11.11
C THR A 540 36.05 9.15 -11.04
N ALA A 541 35.63 8.16 -11.83
CA ALA A 541 36.30 6.86 -11.89
C ALA A 541 37.70 6.98 -12.51
N ARG A 542 38.74 6.37 -11.90
CA ARG A 542 40.04 6.07 -12.55
C ARG A 542 40.87 5.00 -11.83
N GLY A 543 41.69 4.33 -12.65
CA GLY A 543 42.30 3.00 -12.45
C GLY A 543 43.18 2.79 -11.21
N VAL A 544 43.04 1.59 -10.65
CA VAL A 544 43.82 1.00 -9.57
C VAL A 544 45.29 0.87 -9.99
N GLY A 545 46.18 1.61 -9.34
CA GLY A 545 47.63 1.42 -9.42
C GLY A 545 48.17 0.95 -8.08
N SER A 546 48.74 -0.25 -8.02
CA SER A 546 49.37 -0.79 -6.81
C SER A 546 50.51 0.11 -6.33
N ILE A 547 50.44 0.60 -5.10
CA ILE A 547 51.52 1.38 -4.44
C ILE A 547 52.62 0.39 -4.02
N ARG A 548 53.85 0.55 -4.53
CA ARG A 548 55.03 -0.19 -4.04
C ARG A 548 55.71 0.63 -2.93
N ALA A 549 56.04 -0.01 -1.82
CA ALA A 549 56.89 0.57 -0.79
C ALA A 549 58.34 0.72 -1.30
N GLU A 550 58.94 1.90 -1.14
CA GLU A 550 60.38 2.09 -1.24
C GLU A 550 60.97 1.94 0.17
N SER A 551 61.97 1.07 0.34
CA SER A 551 62.59 0.83 1.64
C SER A 551 63.57 1.96 2.00
N VAL A 552 63.38 2.62 3.15
CA VAL A 552 64.43 3.42 3.79
C VAL A 552 64.86 2.72 5.09
N GLY A 553 66.17 2.60 5.27
CA GLY A 553 66.81 1.70 6.25
C GLY A 553 66.45 1.95 7.72
N ALA A 554 66.51 0.86 8.49
CA ALA A 554 66.30 0.82 9.94
C ALA A 554 67.21 1.79 10.71
N VAL A 555 66.66 2.42 11.75
CA VAL A 555 67.41 3.09 12.83
C VAL A 555 67.43 2.16 14.04
#